data_AF-A0ABC8RA07-F1
#
_entry.id   AF-A0ABC8RA07-F1
#
_cell.length_a   1.000
_cell.length_b   1.000
_cell.length_c   1.000
_cell.angle_alpha   90.00
_cell.angle_beta   90.00
_cell.angle_gamma   90.00
#
_symmetry.space_group_name_H-M   'P 1'
#
loop_
_entity.id
_entity.type
_entity.pdbx_description
1 polymer ?
#
loop_
_entity_poly.entity_id
_entity_poly.type
_entity_poly.pdbx_seq_one_letter_code
_entity_poly.pdbx_strand_id
1 'polypeptide(L)'
;MEPMDPWYKGFRGHIEKPSAKEGGVSYTICGVIEEVNETTLRITELPIRKWTQDYKEFLESIMTGNDKIKDPFIKDYREHNDENTVHFEVILFEENLILAKQEGLLKKFKLTTTISTSNMHLFDSEGVIKKFDTPEQILDEFFHIRLEFYEERKKVLQDNLEMELLKLDNKVRFILGVLEGKIIVSDRKRADLFVELKEKGFTPFPQKTKTVQGVVAGATDDVEELKENSETVTSKGVHASDYEYLLSMAIGTLTLEKVQELCADRDKLNEEVDDLKKATPKSMWTKDLDALERELDV
;
A
#
# COMPACT_ATOMS: atom_id res chain seq x y z
N MET A 1 20.40 3.86 -12.83
CA MET A 1 19.34 4.72 -12.31
C MET A 1 19.54 6.10 -12.88
N GLU A 2 18.46 6.75 -13.29
CA GLU A 2 18.48 8.17 -13.64
C GLU A 2 18.39 8.99 -12.33
N PRO A 3 19.08 10.13 -12.22
CA PRO A 3 18.96 11.00 -11.06
C PRO A 3 17.52 11.51 -10.88
N MET A 4 17.04 11.52 -9.64
CA MET A 4 15.71 11.99 -9.28
C MET A 4 15.78 13.41 -8.70
N ASP A 5 14.96 14.29 -9.26
CA ASP A 5 14.73 15.63 -8.74
C ASP A 5 13.43 15.68 -7.92
N PRO A 6 13.33 16.57 -6.91
CA PRO A 6 12.10 16.75 -6.15
C PRO A 6 10.91 17.10 -7.05
N TRP A 7 9.77 16.46 -6.79
CA TRP A 7 8.52 16.68 -7.51
C TRP A 7 7.34 16.75 -6.55
N TYR A 8 6.37 17.62 -6.85
CA TYR A 8 5.19 17.86 -6.02
C TYR A 8 3.94 17.80 -6.87
N LYS A 9 3.00 16.92 -6.52
CA LYS A 9 1.72 16.76 -7.22
C LYS A 9 0.95 18.09 -7.21
N GLY A 10 0.53 18.55 -8.39
CA GLY A 10 -0.30 19.75 -8.56
C GLY A 10 0.46 21.09 -8.53
N PHE A 11 1.77 21.09 -8.25
CA PHE A 11 2.58 22.30 -8.29
C PHE A 11 2.85 22.74 -9.73
N ARG A 12 2.52 24.00 -10.06
CA ARG A 12 2.68 24.56 -11.42
C ARG A 12 3.90 25.45 -11.57
N GLY A 13 4.66 25.65 -10.49
CA GLY A 13 5.88 26.46 -10.52
C GLY A 13 7.06 25.73 -11.12
N HIS A 14 8.25 26.30 -10.95
CA HIS A 14 9.47 25.77 -11.50
C HIS A 14 10.45 25.37 -10.40
N ILE A 15 11.07 24.20 -10.52
CA ILE A 15 12.17 23.77 -9.65
C ILE A 15 13.43 23.84 -10.49
N GLU A 16 14.31 24.78 -10.16
CA GLU A 16 15.56 24.98 -10.87
C GLU A 16 16.57 23.89 -10.51
N LYS A 17 17.44 23.61 -11.50
CA LYS A 17 18.46 22.57 -11.41
C LYS A 17 19.37 22.74 -10.20
N PRO A 18 19.89 21.61 -9.70
CA PRO A 18 20.68 21.59 -8.48
C PRO A 18 21.94 22.45 -8.58
N SER A 19 22.12 23.35 -7.61
CA SER A 19 23.42 23.98 -7.38
C SER A 19 24.19 23.12 -6.38
N ALA A 20 25.37 22.63 -6.79
CA ALA A 20 26.27 21.92 -5.90
C ALA A 20 26.82 22.91 -4.86
N LYS A 21 26.48 22.69 -3.59
CA LYS A 21 27.06 23.40 -2.45
C LYS A 21 27.89 22.41 -1.63
N GLU A 22 28.91 22.90 -0.92
CA GLU A 22 29.66 22.10 0.04
C GLU A 22 28.68 21.51 1.08
N GLY A 23 28.40 20.20 0.96
CA GLY A 23 27.49 19.48 1.86
C GLY A 23 26.21 18.94 1.23
N GLY A 24 25.96 19.14 -0.07
CA GLY A 24 24.86 18.48 -0.78
C GLY A 24 24.29 19.26 -1.94
N VAL A 25 23.16 18.78 -2.43
CA VAL A 25 22.44 19.39 -3.54
C VAL A 25 21.35 20.33 -3.00
N SER A 26 21.28 21.55 -3.54
CA SER A 26 20.23 22.52 -3.21
C SER A 26 19.44 22.90 -4.46
N TYR A 27 18.12 22.90 -4.33
CA TYR A 27 17.17 23.29 -5.37
C TYR A 27 16.54 24.62 -5.03
N THR A 28 16.29 25.43 -6.07
CA THR A 28 15.53 26.67 -5.98
C THR A 28 14.11 26.40 -6.48
N ILE A 29 13.12 26.66 -5.64
CA ILE A 29 11.70 26.49 -5.98
C ILE A 29 11.11 27.87 -6.23
N CYS A 30 10.61 28.06 -7.45
CA CYS A 30 10.04 29.31 -7.93
C CYS A 30 8.53 29.18 -8.10
N GLY A 31 7.79 30.16 -7.56
CA GLY A 31 6.38 30.35 -7.90
C GLY A 31 6.22 30.91 -9.32
N VAL A 32 5.01 31.32 -9.66
CA VAL A 32 4.69 31.90 -10.97
C VAL A 32 4.25 33.34 -10.80
N ILE A 33 4.92 34.25 -11.50
CA ILE A 33 4.56 35.66 -11.59
C ILE A 33 4.66 36.13 -13.03
N GLU A 34 3.62 36.83 -13.48
CA GLU A 34 3.49 37.33 -14.83
C GLU A 34 3.16 38.83 -14.79
N GLU A 35 3.71 39.57 -15.74
CA GLU A 35 3.32 40.95 -15.96
C GLU A 35 2.09 41.00 -16.86
N VAL A 36 1.01 41.59 -16.35
CA VAL A 36 -0.23 41.77 -17.13
C VAL A 36 -0.19 43.09 -17.90
N ASN A 37 0.32 44.15 -17.27
CA ASN A 37 0.51 45.48 -17.87
C ASN A 37 1.51 46.31 -17.03
N GLU A 38 1.74 47.56 -17.44
CA GLU A 38 2.69 48.51 -16.83
C GLU A 38 2.42 48.86 -15.35
N THR A 39 1.31 48.40 -14.77
CA THR A 39 0.96 48.62 -13.36
C THR A 39 0.50 47.36 -12.63
N THR A 40 0.35 46.22 -13.32
CA THR A 40 -0.31 45.03 -12.75
C THR A 40 0.53 43.77 -12.95
N LEU A 41 0.78 43.08 -11.84
CA LEU A 41 1.40 41.76 -11.80
C LEU A 41 0.36 40.72 -11.40
N ARG A 42 0.48 39.51 -11.95
CA ARG A 42 -0.37 38.37 -11.61
C ARG A 42 0.48 37.25 -11.04
N ILE A 43 0.08 36.71 -9.90
CA ILE A 43 0.75 35.61 -9.21
C ILE A 43 -0.21 34.44 -9.16
N THR A 44 0.13 33.35 -9.84
CA THR A 44 -0.73 32.16 -10.02
C THR A 44 -0.23 30.91 -9.30
N GLU A 45 0.94 31.01 -8.66
CA GLU A 45 1.52 29.93 -7.88
C GLU A 45 2.53 30.47 -6.86
N LEU A 46 2.51 29.92 -5.64
CA LEU A 46 3.49 30.22 -4.61
C LEU A 46 4.54 29.11 -4.53
N PRO A 47 5.79 29.42 -4.13
CA PRO A 47 6.78 28.37 -3.88
C PRO A 47 6.28 27.35 -2.87
N ILE A 48 6.69 26.10 -3.03
CA ILE A 48 6.41 25.03 -2.07
C ILE A 48 6.79 25.44 -0.65
N ARG A 49 5.92 25.09 0.31
CA ARG A 49 5.96 25.48 1.74
C ARG A 49 5.67 26.96 2.04
N LYS A 50 5.14 27.72 1.08
CA LYS A 50 4.62 29.06 1.32
C LYS A 50 3.10 29.06 1.33
N TRP A 51 2.52 29.33 2.49
CA TRP A 51 1.07 29.34 2.66
C TRP A 51 0.45 30.63 2.13
N THR A 52 -0.77 30.53 1.61
CA THR A 52 -1.53 31.65 1.05
C THR A 52 -1.75 32.76 2.07
N GLN A 53 -2.10 32.41 3.32
CA GLN A 53 -2.32 33.37 4.40
C GLN A 53 -1.04 34.13 4.77
N ASP A 54 0.07 33.43 4.97
CA ASP A 54 1.38 34.07 5.22
C ASP A 54 1.78 35.01 4.07
N TYR A 55 1.41 34.65 2.83
CA TYR A 55 1.70 35.47 1.67
C TYR A 55 0.83 36.72 1.59
N LYS A 56 -0.45 36.60 1.97
CA LYS A 56 -1.37 37.73 2.08
C LYS A 56 -0.88 38.76 3.08
N GLU A 57 -0.47 38.32 4.27
CA GLU A 57 0.10 39.20 5.30
C GLU A 57 1.37 39.90 4.79
N PHE A 58 2.18 39.22 3.98
CA PHE A 58 3.31 39.85 3.30
C PHE A 58 2.87 40.94 2.31
N LEU A 59 1.86 40.70 1.47
CA LEU A 59 1.33 41.70 0.53
C LEU A 59 0.75 42.91 1.28
N GLU A 60 -0.03 42.69 2.34
CA GLU A 60 -0.55 43.76 3.20
C GLU A 60 0.58 44.58 3.81
N SER A 61 1.67 43.93 4.26
CA SER A 61 2.81 44.62 4.86
C SER A 61 3.57 45.54 3.89
N ILE A 62 3.61 45.20 2.60
CA ILE A 62 4.21 46.04 1.56
C ILE A 62 3.21 47.05 0.98
N MET A 63 1.93 46.99 1.36
CA MET A 63 0.88 47.94 0.97
C MET A 63 0.72 49.06 2.01
N THR A 64 0.63 48.72 3.29
CA THR A 64 0.38 49.71 4.37
C THR A 64 1.67 50.19 5.03
N GLY A 65 2.78 49.48 4.81
CA GLY A 65 4.01 49.65 5.54
C GLY A 65 3.95 48.97 6.93
N ASN A 66 5.11 48.76 7.52
CA ASN A 66 5.28 48.23 8.88
C ASN A 66 6.59 48.75 9.50
N ASP A 67 6.94 48.28 10.71
CA ASP A 67 8.17 48.69 11.41
C ASP A 67 9.46 48.51 10.58
N LYS A 68 9.45 47.63 9.57
CA LYS A 68 10.57 47.35 8.66
C LYS A 68 10.44 47.99 7.28
N ILE A 69 9.23 48.29 6.81
CA ILE A 69 8.91 48.84 5.48
C ILE A 69 8.15 50.14 5.71
N LYS A 70 8.86 51.27 5.65
CA LYS A 70 8.27 52.57 5.97
C LYS A 70 7.39 53.14 4.85
N ASP A 71 7.68 52.79 3.61
CA ASP A 71 7.00 53.32 2.43
C ASP A 71 6.23 52.20 1.70
N PRO A 72 4.91 52.39 1.46
CA PRO A 72 4.10 51.52 0.60
C PRO A 72 4.75 51.27 -0.76
N PHE A 73 4.95 50.00 -1.11
CA PHE A 73 5.49 49.59 -2.40
C PHE A 73 4.40 49.21 -3.41
N ILE A 74 3.32 48.60 -2.92
CA ILE A 74 2.14 48.26 -3.75
C ILE A 74 1.00 49.22 -3.43
N LYS A 75 0.17 49.50 -4.44
CA LYS A 75 -1.00 50.36 -4.30
C LYS A 75 -2.18 49.60 -3.72
N ASP A 76 -2.41 48.39 -4.22
CA ASP A 76 -3.53 47.53 -3.84
C ASP A 76 -3.25 46.10 -4.32
N TYR A 77 -4.01 45.13 -3.84
CA TYR A 77 -4.03 43.77 -4.40
C TYR A 77 -5.43 43.18 -4.38
N ARG A 78 -5.72 42.28 -5.32
CA ARG A 78 -6.97 41.53 -5.41
C ARG A 78 -6.69 40.05 -5.26
N GLU A 79 -7.56 39.38 -4.51
CA GLU A 79 -7.48 37.96 -4.22
C GLU A 79 -8.59 37.22 -4.98
N HIS A 80 -8.19 36.26 -5.80
CA HIS A 80 -9.08 35.38 -6.55
C HIS A 80 -8.72 33.91 -6.29
N ASN A 81 -8.32 33.61 -5.05
CA ASN A 81 -7.93 32.27 -4.62
C ASN A 81 -9.15 31.35 -4.51
N ASP A 82 -8.96 30.09 -4.89
CA ASP A 82 -9.89 29.00 -4.62
C ASP A 82 -9.27 28.02 -3.62
N GLU A 83 -9.98 26.95 -3.24
CA GLU A 83 -9.47 25.94 -2.30
C GLU A 83 -8.15 25.28 -2.75
N ASN A 84 -7.92 25.19 -4.06
CA ASN A 84 -6.79 24.46 -4.66
C ASN A 84 -5.84 25.33 -5.49
N THR A 85 -6.13 26.62 -5.67
CA THR A 85 -5.36 27.48 -6.58
C THR A 85 -5.11 28.86 -6.00
N VAL A 86 -3.90 29.36 -6.22
CA VAL A 86 -3.52 30.73 -5.87
C VAL A 86 -3.71 31.64 -7.08
N HIS A 87 -4.29 32.80 -6.87
CA HIS A 87 -4.40 33.90 -7.81
C HIS A 87 -4.41 35.24 -7.08
N PHE A 88 -3.33 36.01 -7.20
CA PHE A 88 -3.26 37.39 -6.75
C PHE A 88 -3.01 38.33 -7.92
N GLU A 89 -3.79 39.41 -8.01
CA GLU A 89 -3.48 40.55 -8.86
C GLU A 89 -2.90 41.67 -8.00
N VAL A 90 -1.64 42.01 -8.22
CA VAL A 90 -0.93 43.04 -7.46
C VAL A 90 -0.82 44.30 -8.30
N ILE A 91 -1.33 45.42 -7.77
CA ILE A 91 -1.37 46.71 -8.44
C ILE A 91 -0.25 47.60 -7.89
N LEU A 92 0.62 48.08 -8.76
CA LEU A 92 1.77 48.92 -8.45
C LEU A 92 1.69 50.29 -9.14
N PHE A 93 2.51 51.22 -8.67
CA PHE A 93 2.89 52.38 -9.47
C PHE A 93 3.88 51.95 -10.56
N GLU A 94 3.81 52.59 -11.73
CA GLU A 94 4.68 52.27 -12.88
C GLU A 94 6.17 52.33 -12.50
N GLU A 95 6.57 53.35 -11.73
CA GLU A 95 7.93 53.50 -11.20
C GLU A 95 8.36 52.29 -10.34
N ASN A 96 7.47 51.83 -9.46
CA ASN A 96 7.73 50.68 -8.59
C ASN A 96 7.79 49.36 -9.37
N LEU A 97 7.02 49.23 -10.46
CA LEU A 97 7.10 48.06 -11.33
C LEU A 97 8.46 48.01 -12.05
N ILE A 98 8.93 49.15 -12.57
CA ILE A 98 10.26 49.24 -13.21
C ILE A 98 11.35 48.87 -12.20
N LEU A 99 11.29 49.39 -10.97
CA LEU A 99 12.21 49.03 -9.89
C LEU A 99 12.15 47.52 -9.55
N ALA A 100 10.94 46.94 -9.45
CA ALA A 100 10.77 45.52 -9.19
C ALA A 100 11.35 44.63 -10.30
N LYS A 101 11.23 45.05 -11.57
CA LYS A 101 11.83 44.35 -12.71
C LYS A 101 13.36 44.39 -12.67
N GLN A 102 13.94 45.54 -12.32
CA GLN A 102 15.40 45.68 -12.18
C GLN A 102 15.96 44.80 -11.04
N GLU A 103 15.22 44.66 -9.94
CA GLU A 103 15.59 43.77 -8.82
C GLU A 103 15.32 42.29 -9.12
N GLY A 104 14.38 42.00 -10.03
CA GLY A 104 13.86 40.68 -10.35
C GLY A 104 12.56 40.39 -9.61
N LEU A 105 11.48 40.15 -10.37
CA LEU A 105 10.12 39.99 -9.83
C LEU A 105 10.02 38.86 -8.79
N LEU A 106 10.57 37.68 -9.11
CA LEU A 106 10.54 36.53 -8.19
C LEU A 106 11.19 36.84 -6.84
N LYS A 107 12.34 37.53 -6.86
CA LYS A 107 13.06 37.93 -5.66
C LYS A 107 12.28 38.99 -4.87
N LYS A 108 11.81 40.04 -5.53
CA LYS A 108 11.09 41.15 -4.90
C LYS A 108 9.80 40.70 -4.21
N PHE A 109 9.04 39.82 -4.88
CA PHE A 109 7.78 39.29 -4.38
C PHE A 109 7.94 38.03 -3.52
N LYS A 110 9.18 37.67 -3.16
CA LYS A 110 9.52 36.49 -2.34
C LYS A 110 8.93 35.19 -2.90
N LEU A 111 8.87 35.05 -4.22
CA LEU A 111 8.36 33.88 -4.93
C LEU A 111 9.48 32.89 -5.24
N THR A 112 10.46 32.81 -4.35
CA THR A 112 11.55 31.85 -4.42
C THR A 112 11.83 31.29 -3.02
N THR A 113 11.89 29.97 -2.89
CA THR A 113 12.41 29.27 -1.70
C THR A 113 13.49 28.28 -2.10
N THR A 114 14.23 27.76 -1.12
CA THR A 114 15.26 26.74 -1.38
C THR A 114 14.99 25.50 -0.55
N ILE A 115 15.29 24.34 -1.11
CA ILE A 115 15.30 23.06 -0.41
C ILE A 115 16.69 22.43 -0.57
N SER A 116 17.13 21.71 0.47
CA SER A 116 18.41 20.99 0.48
C SER A 116 18.16 19.51 0.73
N THR A 117 18.86 18.64 0.01
CA THR A 117 18.85 17.20 0.22
C THR A 117 20.02 16.70 1.07
N SER A 118 20.76 17.60 1.72
CA SER A 118 21.97 17.28 2.50
C SER A 118 21.74 16.42 3.76
N ASN A 119 20.50 16.34 4.24
CA ASN A 119 20.18 15.80 5.57
C ASN A 119 19.10 14.71 5.55
N MET A 120 19.26 13.70 4.69
CA MET A 120 18.33 12.56 4.61
C MET A 120 18.73 11.46 5.61
N HIS A 121 18.13 11.47 6.80
CA HIS A 121 18.32 10.42 7.81
C HIS A 121 17.06 9.56 7.93
N LEU A 122 17.21 8.25 7.77
CA LEU A 122 16.12 7.27 7.88
C LEU A 122 16.58 6.10 8.74
N PHE A 123 15.62 5.30 9.22
CA PHE A 123 15.92 3.99 9.78
C PHE A 123 16.09 2.98 8.65
N ASP A 124 17.16 2.19 8.72
CA ASP A 124 17.37 1.06 7.81
C ASP A 124 16.52 -0.17 8.22
N SER A 125 16.68 -1.28 7.50
CA SER A 125 15.99 -2.55 7.77
C SER A 125 16.29 -3.15 9.15
N GLU A 126 17.39 -2.76 9.78
CA GLU A 126 17.78 -3.22 11.12
C GLU A 126 17.29 -2.26 12.23
N GLY A 127 16.62 -1.17 11.86
CA GLY A 127 16.14 -0.15 12.79
C GLY A 127 17.24 0.80 13.26
N VAL A 128 18.37 0.88 12.53
CA VAL A 128 19.49 1.77 12.83
C VAL A 128 19.36 3.06 12.02
N ILE A 129 19.66 4.21 12.63
CA ILE A 129 19.66 5.50 11.93
C ILE A 129 20.83 5.55 10.97
N LYS A 130 20.54 5.77 9.70
CA LYS A 130 21.51 5.90 8.62
C LYS A 130 21.29 7.21 7.86
N LYS A 131 22.40 7.88 7.51
CA LYS A 131 22.40 9.04 6.63
C LYS A 131 22.55 8.57 5.17
N PHE A 132 21.71 9.10 4.30
CA PHE A 132 21.76 8.90 2.86
C PHE A 132 22.22 10.18 2.17
N ASP A 133 23.14 10.07 1.23
CA ASP A 133 23.69 11.22 0.49
C ASP A 133 22.84 11.55 -0.74
N THR A 134 22.14 10.56 -1.28
CA THR A 134 21.33 10.70 -2.50
C THR A 134 20.03 9.90 -2.39
N PRO A 135 18.91 10.34 -3.01
CA PRO A 135 17.66 9.59 -3.00
C PRO A 135 17.77 8.23 -3.71
N GLU A 136 18.71 8.08 -4.64
CA GLU A 136 18.97 6.81 -5.33
C GLU A 136 19.48 5.72 -4.37
N GLN A 137 20.26 6.09 -3.34
CA GLN A 137 20.69 5.12 -2.31
C GLN A 137 19.50 4.59 -1.52
N ILE A 138 18.51 5.44 -1.22
CA ILE A 138 17.28 5.04 -0.53
C ILE A 138 16.49 4.08 -1.43
N LEU A 139 16.36 4.41 -2.72
CA LEU A 139 15.65 3.58 -3.69
C LEU A 139 16.32 2.22 -3.89
N ASP A 140 17.64 2.18 -3.97
CA ASP A 140 18.42 0.94 -4.13
C ASP A 140 18.25 0.01 -2.92
N GLU A 141 18.35 0.55 -1.71
CA GLU A 141 18.15 -0.23 -0.48
C GLU A 141 16.71 -0.77 -0.39
N PHE A 142 15.72 0.08 -0.68
CA PHE A 142 14.33 -0.34 -0.77
C PHE A 142 14.12 -1.45 -1.82
N PHE A 143 14.76 -1.34 -2.98
CA PHE A 143 14.56 -2.27 -4.09
C PHE A 143 14.92 -3.71 -3.70
N HIS A 144 16.08 -3.90 -3.05
CA HIS A 144 16.55 -5.22 -2.65
C HIS A 144 15.65 -5.84 -1.59
N ILE A 145 15.30 -5.08 -0.55
CA ILE A 145 14.37 -5.53 0.51
C ILE A 145 13.03 -5.90 -0.12
N ARG A 146 12.49 -5.03 -0.98
CA ARG A 146 11.17 -5.27 -1.57
C ARG A 146 11.17 -6.53 -2.44
N LEU A 147 12.24 -6.79 -3.19
CA LEU A 147 12.37 -8.00 -4.00
C LEU A 147 12.41 -9.28 -3.15
N GLU A 148 13.14 -9.27 -2.04
CA GLU A 148 13.18 -10.38 -1.08
C GLU A 148 11.77 -10.67 -0.51
N PHE A 149 11.03 -9.62 -0.14
CA PHE A 149 9.65 -9.80 0.32
C PHE A 149 8.70 -10.32 -0.77
N TYR A 150 8.99 -10.10 -2.07
CA TYR A 150 8.24 -10.75 -3.15
C TYR A 150 8.57 -12.25 -3.27
N GLU A 151 9.80 -12.66 -2.95
CA GLU A 151 10.17 -14.07 -2.86
C GLU A 151 9.43 -14.76 -1.71
N GLU A 152 9.43 -14.15 -0.52
CA GLU A 152 8.68 -14.65 0.64
C GLU A 152 7.17 -14.70 0.35
N ARG A 153 6.62 -13.63 -0.23
CA ARG A 153 5.21 -13.58 -0.62
C ARG A 153 4.87 -14.69 -1.60
N LYS A 154 5.69 -14.92 -2.63
CA LYS A 154 5.48 -15.99 -3.60
C LYS A 154 5.41 -17.35 -2.89
N LYS A 155 6.37 -17.62 -1.99
CA LYS A 155 6.40 -18.88 -1.22
C LYS A 155 5.13 -19.08 -0.40
N VAL A 156 4.71 -18.08 0.37
CA VAL A 156 3.49 -18.16 1.19
C VAL A 156 2.24 -18.37 0.33
N LEU A 157 2.15 -17.68 -0.81
CA LEU A 157 1.04 -17.86 -1.74
C LEU A 157 1.02 -19.28 -2.34
N GLN A 158 2.18 -19.82 -2.69
CA GLN A 158 2.30 -21.20 -3.18
C GLN A 158 1.86 -22.20 -2.10
N ASP A 159 2.42 -22.09 -0.90
CA ASP A 159 2.09 -22.99 0.22
C ASP A 159 0.58 -22.97 0.51
N ASN A 160 -0.06 -21.79 0.48
CA ASN A 160 -1.49 -21.66 0.69
C ASN A 160 -2.32 -22.30 -0.43
N LEU A 161 -1.98 -22.03 -1.70
CA LEU A 161 -2.72 -22.59 -2.84
C LEU A 161 -2.54 -24.11 -2.94
N GLU A 162 -1.33 -24.63 -2.69
CA GLU A 162 -1.07 -26.07 -2.65
C GLU A 162 -1.82 -26.76 -1.51
N MET A 163 -1.93 -26.12 -0.34
CA MET A 163 -2.71 -26.62 0.78
C MET A 163 -4.21 -26.69 0.44
N GLU A 164 -4.76 -25.65 -0.19
CA GLU A 164 -6.15 -25.64 -0.64
C GLU A 164 -6.40 -26.67 -1.75
N LEU A 165 -5.46 -26.84 -2.69
CA LEU A 165 -5.54 -27.85 -3.73
C LEU A 165 -5.56 -29.25 -3.12
N LEU A 166 -4.66 -29.56 -2.18
CA LEU A 166 -4.63 -30.85 -1.49
C LEU A 166 -5.93 -31.14 -0.73
N LYS A 167 -6.52 -30.11 -0.12
CA LYS A 167 -7.80 -30.22 0.57
C LYS A 167 -8.94 -30.51 -0.41
N LEU A 168 -8.94 -29.85 -1.56
CA LEU A 168 -9.94 -30.04 -2.60
C LEU A 168 -9.79 -31.41 -3.29
N ASP A 169 -8.56 -31.87 -3.53
CA ASP A 169 -8.24 -33.22 -4.00
C ASP A 169 -8.79 -34.29 -3.07
N ASN A 170 -8.58 -34.13 -1.76
CA ASN A 170 -9.12 -35.06 -0.76
C ASN A 170 -10.65 -35.05 -0.76
N LYS A 171 -11.30 -33.88 -0.92
CA LYS A 171 -12.76 -33.80 -1.02
C LYS A 171 -13.27 -34.52 -2.27
N VAL A 172 -12.70 -34.25 -3.44
CA VAL A 172 -13.07 -34.89 -4.70
C VAL A 172 -12.88 -36.40 -4.60
N ARG A 173 -11.72 -36.86 -4.09
CA ARG A 173 -11.40 -38.28 -3.91
C ARG A 173 -12.35 -38.96 -2.92
N PHE A 174 -12.72 -38.28 -1.84
CA PHE A 174 -13.67 -38.79 -0.86
C PHE A 174 -15.05 -38.98 -1.48
N ILE A 175 -15.59 -37.94 -2.13
CA ILE A 175 -16.92 -37.99 -2.74
C ILE A 175 -17.00 -39.05 -3.85
N LEU A 176 -16.01 -39.10 -4.75
CA LEU A 176 -15.95 -40.14 -5.79
C LEU A 176 -15.88 -41.54 -5.17
N GLY A 177 -15.09 -41.71 -4.10
CA GLY A 177 -15.03 -42.96 -3.36
C GLY A 177 -16.36 -43.38 -2.73
N VAL A 178 -17.15 -42.42 -2.23
CA VAL A 178 -18.51 -42.68 -1.70
C VAL A 178 -19.49 -43.05 -2.81
N LEU A 179 -19.45 -42.34 -3.94
CA LEU A 179 -20.32 -42.61 -5.10
C LEU A 179 -20.04 -43.97 -5.75
N GLU A 180 -18.78 -44.38 -5.82
CA GLU A 180 -18.36 -45.68 -6.35
C GLU A 180 -18.56 -46.82 -5.34
N GLY A 181 -19.03 -46.53 -4.12
CA GLY A 181 -19.21 -47.51 -3.04
C GLY A 181 -17.89 -48.03 -2.44
N LYS A 182 -16.75 -47.40 -2.77
CA LYS A 182 -15.43 -47.72 -2.19
C LYS A 182 -15.26 -47.21 -0.76
N ILE A 183 -16.06 -46.23 -0.36
CA ILE A 183 -16.13 -45.67 0.99
C ILE A 183 -17.59 -45.68 1.41
N ILE A 184 -17.93 -46.43 2.45
CA ILE A 184 -19.30 -46.52 2.96
C ILE A 184 -19.36 -45.70 4.25
N VAL A 185 -20.17 -44.64 4.25
CA VAL A 185 -20.34 -43.73 5.41
C VAL A 185 -21.59 -44.08 6.22
N SER A 186 -22.60 -44.68 5.58
CA SER A 186 -23.87 -45.06 6.20
C SER A 186 -23.69 -46.17 7.24
N ASP A 187 -24.36 -46.03 8.39
CA ASP A 187 -24.41 -47.04 9.47
C ASP A 187 -23.03 -47.48 9.99
N ARG A 188 -22.08 -46.55 10.07
CA ARG A 188 -20.73 -46.79 10.60
C ARG A 188 -20.37 -45.84 11.73
N LYS A 189 -19.57 -46.35 12.66
CA LYS A 189 -18.98 -45.52 13.73
C LYS A 189 -17.95 -44.57 13.13
N ARG A 190 -17.95 -43.32 13.60
CA ARG A 190 -16.96 -42.31 13.18
C ARG A 190 -15.52 -42.79 13.37
N ALA A 191 -15.24 -43.47 14.49
CA ALA A 191 -13.93 -44.07 14.78
C ALA A 191 -13.40 -44.98 13.65
N ASP A 192 -14.26 -45.84 13.11
CA ASP A 192 -13.87 -46.81 12.07
C ASP A 192 -13.65 -46.11 10.72
N LEU A 193 -14.43 -45.06 10.44
CA LEU A 193 -14.24 -44.20 9.26
C LEU A 193 -12.91 -43.46 9.31
N PHE A 194 -12.49 -42.96 10.47
CA PHE A 194 -11.20 -42.29 10.62
C PHE A 194 -10.02 -43.22 10.34
N VAL A 195 -10.09 -44.47 10.81
CA VAL A 195 -9.06 -45.48 10.53
C VAL A 195 -8.98 -45.75 9.03
N GLU A 196 -10.12 -45.92 8.36
CA GLU A 196 -10.16 -46.14 6.90
C GLU A 196 -9.62 -44.94 6.12
N LEU A 197 -9.99 -43.70 6.47
CA LEU A 197 -9.48 -42.51 5.79
C LEU A 197 -7.96 -42.38 5.94
N LYS A 198 -7.44 -42.70 7.12
CA LYS A 198 -6.00 -42.72 7.37
C LYS A 198 -5.30 -43.82 6.56
N GLU A 199 -5.86 -45.02 6.50
CA GLU A 199 -5.32 -46.14 5.71
C GLU A 199 -5.36 -45.88 4.21
N LYS A 200 -6.40 -45.21 3.71
CA LYS A 200 -6.50 -44.79 2.30
C LYS A 200 -5.62 -43.57 1.98
N GLY A 201 -4.95 -42.98 2.97
CA GLY A 201 -4.00 -41.89 2.78
C GLY A 201 -4.65 -40.54 2.50
N PHE A 202 -5.80 -40.26 3.11
CA PHE A 202 -6.34 -38.89 3.14
C PHE A 202 -5.50 -38.03 4.08
N THR A 203 -5.17 -36.81 3.67
CA THR A 203 -4.38 -35.90 4.50
C THR A 203 -5.27 -35.30 5.60
N PRO A 204 -4.87 -35.36 6.89
CA PRO A 204 -5.57 -34.67 7.96
C PRO A 204 -5.30 -33.16 7.89
N PHE A 205 -6.32 -32.35 8.13
CA PHE A 205 -6.20 -30.90 8.26
C PHE A 205 -6.67 -30.47 9.66
N PRO A 206 -5.74 -30.23 10.59
CA PRO A 206 -6.09 -29.77 11.93
C PRO A 206 -6.88 -28.47 11.84
N GLN A 207 -8.07 -28.45 12.42
CA GLN A 207 -8.74 -27.17 12.64
C GLN A 207 -7.90 -26.40 13.63
N LYS A 208 -7.55 -25.15 13.30
CA LYS A 208 -7.03 -24.20 14.29
C LYS A 208 -8.12 -24.00 15.32
N THR A 209 -8.16 -24.84 16.35
CA THR A 209 -8.89 -24.52 17.57
C THR A 209 -8.33 -23.18 18.01
N LYS A 210 -9.19 -22.17 18.15
CA LYS A 210 -8.84 -20.99 18.92
C LYS A 210 -8.46 -21.53 20.30
N THR A 211 -7.17 -21.72 20.56
CA THR A 211 -6.67 -21.81 21.92
C THR A 211 -7.04 -20.48 22.54
N VAL A 212 -8.13 -20.50 23.32
CA VAL A 212 -8.48 -19.44 24.26
C VAL A 212 -7.35 -19.43 25.29
N GLN A 213 -6.25 -18.78 24.96
CA GLN A 213 -5.24 -18.38 25.92
C GLN A 213 -5.78 -17.12 26.59
N GLY A 214 -6.50 -17.34 27.69
CA GLY A 214 -7.15 -16.29 28.45
C GLY A 214 -7.95 -16.92 29.56
N VAL A 215 -7.26 -17.50 30.54
CA VAL A 215 -7.84 -17.80 31.85
C VAL A 215 -8.14 -16.45 32.49
N VAL A 216 -9.34 -15.90 32.25
CA VAL A 216 -9.88 -14.83 33.09
C VAL A 216 -10.84 -15.51 34.04
N ALA A 217 -10.44 -15.53 35.31
CA ALA A 217 -11.22 -16.06 36.40
C ALA A 217 -12.54 -15.29 36.54
N GLY A 218 -13.65 -16.04 36.59
CA GLY A 218 -14.91 -15.60 37.18
C GLY A 218 -15.98 -15.14 36.21
N ALA A 219 -16.84 -16.07 35.79
CA ALA A 219 -18.29 -15.87 35.71
C ALA A 219 -18.98 -17.23 35.46
N THR A 220 -20.06 -17.45 36.19
CA THR A 220 -20.88 -18.65 36.34
C THR A 220 -21.76 -18.96 35.14
N ASP A 221 -22.01 -20.27 34.99
CA ASP A 221 -23.20 -20.97 34.47
C ASP A 221 -23.69 -20.76 33.02
N ASP A 222 -24.13 -21.90 32.47
CA ASP A 222 -24.95 -22.13 31.28
C ASP A 222 -24.29 -22.07 29.90
N VAL A 223 -23.63 -23.18 29.50
CA VAL A 223 -23.84 -23.81 28.17
C VAL A 223 -23.61 -25.33 28.28
N GLU A 224 -24.67 -26.09 28.51
CA GLU A 224 -24.74 -27.50 28.09
C GLU A 224 -24.97 -27.54 26.57
N GLU A 225 -23.93 -27.79 25.78
CA GLU A 225 -24.08 -28.37 24.44
C GLU A 225 -23.00 -29.45 24.22
N LEU A 226 -23.46 -30.70 24.39
CA LEU A 226 -23.03 -31.94 23.73
C LEU A 226 -21.60 -31.95 23.15
N LYS A 227 -20.60 -32.17 24.02
CA LYS A 227 -19.29 -32.70 23.62
C LYS A 227 -19.22 -34.19 23.88
N GLU A 228 -20.02 -34.97 23.16
CA GLU A 228 -19.65 -36.37 22.91
C GLU A 228 -18.77 -36.39 21.66
N ASN A 229 -17.45 -36.39 21.85
CA ASN A 229 -16.60 -36.97 20.82
C ASN A 229 -15.45 -37.72 21.48
N SER A 230 -15.53 -39.04 21.35
CA SER A 230 -14.58 -40.03 21.83
C SER A 230 -13.13 -39.65 21.47
N GLU A 231 -12.35 -39.29 22.49
CA GLU A 231 -10.91 -39.11 22.40
C GLU A 231 -10.24 -40.48 22.18
N THR A 232 -10.12 -40.89 20.93
CA THR A 232 -9.23 -41.99 20.54
C THR A 232 -7.96 -41.39 19.93
N VAL A 233 -7.01 -41.06 20.81
CA VAL A 233 -5.66 -40.67 20.40
C VAL A 233 -4.96 -41.89 19.82
N THR A 234 -4.59 -41.85 18.54
CA THR A 234 -3.63 -42.81 17.97
C THR A 234 -2.23 -42.21 17.93
N SER A 235 -1.21 -43.06 17.99
CA SER A 235 0.22 -42.81 18.28
C SER A 235 1.01 -41.86 17.35
N LYS A 236 0.34 -40.97 16.59
CA LYS A 236 0.98 -39.97 15.71
C LYS A 236 0.38 -38.55 15.80
N GLY A 237 -0.38 -38.22 16.85
CA GLY A 237 -0.88 -36.85 17.06
C GLY A 237 -1.94 -36.37 16.05
N VAL A 238 -2.54 -37.30 15.29
CA VAL A 238 -3.66 -37.02 14.37
C VAL A 238 -4.96 -37.28 15.12
N HIS A 239 -5.82 -36.27 15.19
CA HIS A 239 -7.10 -36.35 15.84
C HIS A 239 -8.21 -36.66 14.83
N ALA A 240 -9.27 -37.32 15.31
CA ALA A 240 -10.52 -37.51 14.57
C ALA A 240 -11.06 -36.20 13.96
N SER A 241 -10.92 -35.08 14.68
CA SER A 241 -11.30 -33.73 14.24
C SER A 241 -10.60 -33.26 12.96
N ASP A 242 -9.45 -33.85 12.61
CA ASP A 242 -8.64 -33.37 11.49
C ASP A 242 -9.20 -33.86 10.13
N TYR A 243 -10.13 -34.81 10.14
CA TYR A 243 -10.87 -35.28 8.95
C TYR A 243 -12.26 -34.66 8.86
N GLU A 244 -12.62 -33.75 9.77
CA GLU A 244 -13.96 -33.16 9.82
C GLU A 244 -14.31 -32.44 8.51
N TYR A 245 -13.32 -31.85 7.83
CA TYR A 245 -13.52 -31.18 6.54
C TYR A 245 -14.07 -32.08 5.42
N LEU A 246 -13.98 -33.42 5.57
CA LEU A 246 -14.59 -34.43 4.69
C LEU A 246 -15.93 -34.91 5.25
N LEU A 247 -15.99 -35.22 6.54
CA LEU A 247 -17.16 -35.83 7.17
C LEU A 247 -18.30 -34.83 7.44
N SER A 248 -17.99 -33.54 7.53
CA SER A 248 -18.97 -32.46 7.74
C SER A 248 -19.53 -31.92 6.42
N MET A 249 -19.22 -32.56 5.28
CA MET A 249 -19.76 -32.16 3.98
C MET A 249 -21.25 -32.48 3.93
N ALA A 250 -22.06 -31.53 3.45
CA ALA A 250 -23.50 -31.73 3.31
C ALA A 250 -23.79 -32.87 2.32
N ILE A 251 -24.83 -33.67 2.56
CA ILE A 251 -25.22 -34.78 1.68
C ILE A 251 -25.48 -34.30 0.24
N GLY A 252 -25.94 -33.06 0.05
CA GLY A 252 -26.10 -32.43 -1.26
C GLY A 252 -24.81 -32.25 -2.06
N THR A 253 -23.64 -32.42 -1.45
CA THR A 253 -22.34 -32.45 -2.16
C THR A 253 -22.07 -33.75 -2.89
N LEU A 254 -22.84 -34.81 -2.61
CA LEU A 254 -22.73 -36.11 -3.26
C LEU A 254 -23.52 -36.18 -4.57
N THR A 255 -24.14 -35.10 -5.05
CA THR A 255 -24.81 -35.14 -6.37
C THR A 255 -23.80 -35.05 -7.50
N LEU A 256 -24.13 -35.63 -8.65
CA LEU A 256 -23.23 -35.66 -9.80
C LEU A 256 -22.83 -34.25 -10.26
N GLU A 257 -23.76 -33.30 -10.23
CA GLU A 257 -23.51 -31.91 -10.60
C GLU A 257 -22.47 -31.27 -9.67
N LYS A 258 -22.60 -31.52 -8.35
CA LYS A 258 -21.69 -30.91 -7.37
C LYS A 258 -20.30 -31.54 -7.41
N VAL A 259 -20.19 -32.82 -7.75
CA VAL A 259 -18.90 -33.46 -8.00
C VAL A 259 -18.21 -32.84 -9.22
N GLN A 260 -18.95 -32.63 -10.32
CA GLN A 260 -18.41 -32.00 -11.52
C GLN A 260 -17.92 -30.58 -11.24
N GLU A 261 -18.68 -29.81 -10.46
CA GLU A 261 -18.27 -28.47 -10.02
C GLU A 261 -16.98 -28.52 -9.18
N LEU A 262 -16.89 -29.42 -8.19
CA LEU A 262 -15.69 -29.57 -7.36
C LEU A 262 -14.45 -30.03 -8.16
N CYS A 263 -14.65 -30.87 -9.18
CA CYS A 263 -13.59 -31.24 -10.11
C CYS A 263 -13.13 -30.04 -10.94
N ALA A 264 -14.07 -29.22 -11.45
CA ALA A 264 -13.74 -28.02 -12.20
C ALA A 264 -13.00 -26.99 -11.32
N ASP A 265 -13.43 -26.81 -10.07
CA ASP A 265 -12.76 -25.95 -9.10
C ASP A 265 -11.33 -26.44 -8.80
N ARG A 266 -11.14 -27.76 -8.67
CA ARG A 266 -9.82 -28.37 -8.50
C ARG A 266 -8.93 -28.10 -9.69
N ASP A 267 -9.43 -28.33 -10.90
CA ASP A 267 -8.66 -28.18 -12.12
C ASP A 267 -8.24 -26.72 -12.32
N LYS A 268 -9.16 -25.78 -12.06
CA LYS A 268 -8.85 -24.34 -12.03
C LYS A 268 -7.79 -23.98 -10.99
N LEU A 269 -7.93 -24.47 -9.76
CA LEU A 269 -6.95 -24.19 -8.70
C LEU A 269 -5.58 -24.80 -9.02
N ASN A 270 -5.54 -25.97 -9.66
CA ASN A 270 -4.30 -26.57 -10.14
C ASN A 270 -3.62 -25.69 -11.21
N GLU A 271 -4.38 -25.13 -12.16
CA GLU A 271 -3.87 -24.16 -13.12
C GLU A 271 -3.29 -22.91 -12.43
N GLU A 272 -3.99 -22.36 -11.43
CA GLU A 272 -3.51 -21.21 -10.65
C GLU A 272 -2.20 -21.51 -9.91
N VAL A 273 -2.07 -22.71 -9.31
CA VAL A 273 -0.82 -23.17 -8.68
C VAL A 273 0.32 -23.26 -9.70
N ASP A 274 0.06 -23.85 -10.87
CA ASP A 274 1.05 -24.00 -11.93
C ASP A 274 1.51 -22.65 -12.49
N ASP A 275 0.59 -21.71 -12.64
CA ASP A 275 0.88 -20.35 -13.09
C ASP A 275 1.70 -19.57 -12.06
N LEU A 276 1.37 -19.70 -10.77
CA LEU A 276 2.17 -19.09 -9.70
C LEU A 276 3.57 -19.72 -9.59
N LYS A 277 3.72 -21.02 -9.89
CA LYS A 277 5.04 -21.68 -9.97
C LYS A 277 5.92 -21.07 -11.05
N LYS A 278 5.35 -20.86 -12.23
CA LYS A 278 6.04 -20.24 -13.38
C LYS A 278 6.33 -18.75 -13.18
N ALA A 279 5.49 -18.04 -12.43
CA ALA A 279 5.67 -16.62 -12.16
C ALA A 279 6.99 -16.36 -11.41
N THR A 280 7.71 -15.30 -11.77
CA THR A 280 8.90 -14.85 -11.02
C THR A 280 8.54 -13.73 -10.06
N PRO A 281 9.27 -13.53 -8.94
CA PRO A 281 9.09 -12.40 -8.04
C PRO A 281 9.06 -11.05 -8.79
N LYS A 282 9.97 -10.89 -9.76
CA LYS A 282 10.00 -9.71 -10.64
C LYS A 282 8.70 -9.54 -11.43
N SER A 283 8.20 -10.61 -12.08
CA SER A 283 6.95 -10.53 -12.83
C SER A 283 5.73 -10.23 -11.95
N MET A 284 5.72 -10.73 -10.70
CA MET A 284 4.66 -10.42 -9.74
C MET A 284 4.71 -8.94 -9.36
N TRP A 285 5.90 -8.42 -9.11
CA TRP A 285 6.08 -7.01 -8.80
C TRP A 285 5.70 -6.12 -9.99
N THR A 286 6.13 -6.44 -11.21
CA THR A 286 5.73 -5.70 -12.41
C THR A 286 4.21 -5.67 -12.57
N LYS A 287 3.51 -6.80 -12.39
CA LYS A 287 2.04 -6.82 -12.45
C LYS A 287 1.38 -5.89 -11.41
N ASP A 288 1.93 -5.84 -10.20
CA ASP A 288 1.43 -4.94 -9.15
C ASP A 288 1.71 -3.47 -9.51
N LEU A 289 2.86 -3.16 -10.13
CA LEU A 289 3.18 -1.82 -10.62
C LEU A 289 2.26 -1.40 -11.77
N ASP A 290 1.99 -2.29 -12.72
CA ASP A 290 1.04 -2.05 -13.83
C ASP A 290 -0.38 -1.83 -13.29
N ALA A 291 -0.74 -2.49 -12.19
CA ALA A 291 -2.01 -2.28 -11.51
C ALA A 291 -2.06 -0.94 -10.78
N LEU A 292 -0.96 -0.55 -10.13
CA LEU A 292 -0.85 0.75 -9.47
C LEU A 292 -0.92 1.90 -10.49
N GLU A 293 -0.21 1.80 -11.61
CA GLU A 293 -0.19 2.82 -12.66
C GLU A 293 -1.59 3.07 -13.22
N ARG A 294 -2.36 2.00 -13.46
CA ARG A 294 -3.75 2.11 -13.93
C ARG A 294 -4.67 2.88 -12.99
N GLU A 295 -4.42 2.84 -11.70
CA GLU A 295 -5.24 3.50 -10.67
C GLU A 295 -4.69 4.87 -10.26
N LEU A 296 -3.46 5.22 -10.64
CA LEU A 296 -2.81 6.48 -10.21
C LEU A 296 -3.37 7.72 -10.94
N ASP A 297 -3.84 7.51 -12.17
CA ASP A 297 -4.40 8.55 -13.04
C ASP A 297 -5.95 8.66 -12.98
N VAL A 298 -6.58 7.85 -12.11
CA VAL A 298 -8.03 7.88 -11.83
C VAL A 298 -8.32 8.84 -10.68
#